data_AF-A0A1V5Q303-F1
#
_entry.id   AF-A0A1V5Q303-F1
#
_cell.length_a   1.000
_cell.length_b   1.000
_cell.length_c   1.000
_cell.angle_alpha   90.00
_cell.angle_beta   90.00
_cell.angle_gamma   90.00
#
_symmetry.space_group_name_H-M   'P 1'
#
loop_
_entity.id
_entity.type
_entity.pdbx_description
1 polymer ?
#
loop_
_entity_poly.entity_id
_entity_poly.type
_entity_poly.pdbx_seq_one_letter_code
_entity_poly.pdbx_strand_id
1 'polypeptide(L)'
;MVSAKKSTRSQQPVTVVVGGQKTGVKQPETFRVCPLGIQFYSKKSMPEFELIEFRIEVPGKNGSGPEQVTCTGVVVHSRLDKETQLYRVWIKFIDLPESKRDRIHCVAKESSFLCPYCENF
;
A
#
# COMPACT_ATOMS: atom_id res chain seq x y z
N MET A 1 19.68 -27.61 -17.74
CA MET A 1 19.25 -26.20 -17.79
C MET A 1 17.95 -26.08 -17.02
N VAL A 2 17.97 -25.45 -15.84
CA VAL A 2 16.77 -25.24 -15.02
C VAL A 2 16.01 -24.07 -15.63
N SER A 3 14.90 -24.37 -16.32
CA SER A 3 14.04 -23.37 -16.93
C SER A 3 13.25 -22.69 -15.82
N ALA A 4 13.62 -21.45 -15.48
CA ALA A 4 12.88 -20.63 -14.54
C ALA A 4 11.52 -20.30 -15.16
N LYS A 5 10.46 -21.00 -14.72
CA LYS A 5 9.07 -20.59 -14.98
C LYS A 5 8.89 -19.20 -14.38
N LYS A 6 8.87 -18.16 -15.22
CA LYS A 6 8.37 -16.84 -14.82
C LYS A 6 6.93 -17.02 -14.37
N SER A 7 6.74 -17.04 -13.05
CA SER A 7 5.42 -16.97 -12.45
C SER A 7 4.83 -15.63 -12.83
N THR A 8 3.94 -15.62 -13.82
CA THR A 8 3.08 -14.49 -14.16
C THR A 8 2.07 -14.30 -13.03
N ARG A 9 2.52 -13.77 -11.89
CA ARG A 9 1.62 -13.27 -10.85
C ARG A 9 0.96 -12.02 -11.41
N SER A 10 -0.32 -12.15 -11.77
CA SER A 10 -1.15 -11.01 -12.14
C SER A 10 -1.22 -10.05 -10.95
N GLN A 11 -0.57 -8.89 -11.07
CA GLN A 11 -0.73 -7.82 -10.08
C GLN A 11 -2.18 -7.36 -10.12
N GLN A 12 -2.92 -7.60 -9.04
CA GLN A 12 -4.27 -7.08 -8.93
C GLN A 12 -4.20 -5.54 -8.85
N PRO A 13 -5.08 -4.83 -9.57
CA PRO A 13 -5.09 -3.38 -9.55
C PRO A 13 -5.45 -2.88 -8.14
N VAL A 14 -4.57 -2.10 -7.53
CA VAL A 14 -4.82 -1.45 -6.25
C VAL A 14 -5.57 -0.14 -6.48
N THR A 15 -6.62 0.10 -5.69
CA THR A 15 -7.36 1.35 -5.69
C THR A 15 -7.33 1.94 -4.28
N VAL A 16 -6.90 3.20 -4.16
CA VAL A 16 -6.87 3.91 -2.88
C VAL A 16 -7.97 4.96 -2.86
N VAL A 17 -8.79 4.95 -1.82
CA VAL A 17 -9.84 5.94 -1.59
C VAL A 17 -9.42 6.80 -0.41
N VAL A 18 -9.39 8.11 -0.62
CA VAL A 18 -9.07 9.10 0.41
C VAL A 18 -10.36 9.78 0.85
N GLY A 19 -10.53 10.04 2.15
CA GLY A 19 -11.70 10.68 2.74
C GLY A 19 -12.24 11.85 1.92
N GLY A 20 -13.55 11.82 1.65
CA GLY A 20 -14.24 12.86 0.86
C GLY A 20 -14.02 12.80 -0.65
N GLN A 21 -13.38 11.76 -1.20
CA GLN A 21 -13.34 11.50 -2.64
C GLN A 21 -14.47 10.56 -3.05
N LYS A 22 -15.21 10.92 -4.12
CA LYS A 22 -16.28 10.08 -4.69
C LYS A 22 -15.75 8.85 -5.41
N THR A 23 -14.50 8.91 -5.89
CA THR A 23 -13.86 7.82 -6.66
C THR A 23 -12.45 7.58 -6.14
N GLY A 24 -12.07 6.31 -6.07
CA GLY A 24 -10.70 5.92 -5.74
C GLY A 24 -9.73 6.23 -6.88
N VAL A 25 -8.45 6.33 -6.52
CA VAL A 25 -7.34 6.48 -7.47
C VAL A 25 -6.73 5.11 -7.71
N LYS A 26 -6.75 4.65 -8.97
CA LYS A 26 -6.02 3.46 -9.38
C LYS A 26 -4.53 3.71 -9.25
N GLN A 27 -3.84 2.84 -8.54
CA GLN A 27 -2.45 3.01 -8.22
C GLN A 27 -1.55 2.47 -9.35
N PRO A 28 -0.45 3.18 -9.66
CA PRO A 28 0.53 2.70 -10.64
C PRO A 28 1.38 1.56 -10.06
N GLU A 29 2.22 0.95 -10.90
CA GLU A 29 3.16 -0.11 -10.51
C GLU A 29 4.20 0.34 -9.48
N THR A 30 4.40 1.66 -9.33
CA THR A 30 5.27 2.27 -8.30
C THR A 30 4.62 2.36 -6.92
N PHE A 31 3.38 1.87 -6.76
CA PHE A 31 2.73 1.68 -5.47
C PHE A 31 3.57 0.80 -4.57
N ARG A 32 3.71 1.21 -3.31
CA ARG A 32 4.48 0.44 -2.32
C ARG A 32 3.73 0.38 -1.00
N VAL A 33 3.74 -0.79 -0.37
CA VAL A 33 3.22 -1.02 0.98
C VAL A 33 4.12 -2.01 1.71
N CYS A 34 4.39 -1.75 2.97
CA CYS A 34 5.16 -2.64 3.83
C CYS A 34 4.70 -2.49 5.29
N PRO A 35 5.23 -3.30 6.23
CA PRO A 35 4.85 -3.19 7.65
C PRO A 35 5.13 -1.82 8.30
N LEU A 36 5.98 -0.99 7.69
CA LEU A 36 6.34 0.33 8.22
C LEU A 36 5.45 1.45 7.69
N GLY A 37 4.78 1.24 6.55
CA GLY A 37 4.04 2.32 5.91
C GLY A 37 3.56 2.00 4.51
N ILE A 38 2.99 3.01 3.88
CA ILE A 38 2.41 2.94 2.54
C ILE A 38 2.77 4.18 1.75
N GLN A 39 2.96 3.99 0.45
CA GLN A 39 3.11 5.06 -0.52
C GLN A 39 2.06 4.89 -1.61
N PHE A 40 1.25 5.92 -1.81
CA PHE A 40 0.18 5.92 -2.78
C PHE A 40 0.02 7.28 -3.46
N TYR A 41 -0.78 7.32 -4.51
CA TYR A 41 -1.13 8.49 -5.27
C TYR A 41 -2.56 8.95 -4.94
N SER A 42 -2.74 10.26 -4.76
CA SER A 42 -3.99 10.93 -4.42
C SER A 42 -4.23 12.14 -5.33
N LYS A 43 -5.49 12.48 -5.60
CA LYS A 43 -5.87 13.73 -6.29
C LYS A 43 -5.71 14.98 -5.41
N LYS A 44 -5.63 14.80 -4.09
CA LYS A 44 -5.51 15.89 -3.11
C LYS A 44 -4.19 15.77 -2.38
N SER A 45 -3.57 16.93 -2.13
CA SER A 45 -2.46 17.02 -1.18
C SER A 45 -2.94 16.60 0.22
N MET A 46 -2.05 15.98 0.98
CA MET A 46 -2.24 15.71 2.39
C MET A 46 -1.24 16.55 3.20
N PRO A 47 -1.68 17.34 4.18
CA PRO A 47 -0.81 18.00 5.14
C PRO A 47 0.18 17.03 5.77
N GLU A 48 1.46 17.40 5.79
CA GLU A 48 2.48 16.63 6.51
C GLU A 48 2.18 16.67 8.02
N PHE A 49 2.52 15.57 8.71
CA PHE A 49 2.24 15.30 10.12
C PHE A 49 0.76 15.12 10.49
N GLU A 50 -0.15 15.13 9.52
CA GLU A 50 -1.55 14.76 9.75
C GLU A 50 -1.68 13.26 10.08
N LEU A 51 -2.54 12.94 11.04
CA LEU A 51 -2.91 11.58 11.39
C LEU A 51 -4.11 11.13 10.56
N ILE A 52 -3.99 9.96 9.96
CA ILE A 52 -5.01 9.39 9.08
C ILE A 52 -5.32 7.97 9.52
N GLU A 53 -6.60 7.63 9.64
CA GLU A 53 -7.07 6.25 9.81
C GLU A 53 -7.07 5.55 8.44
N PHE A 54 -6.41 4.39 8.38
CA PHE A 54 -6.36 3.50 7.24
C PHE A 54 -7.22 2.28 7.50
N ARG A 55 -7.97 1.90 6.46
CA ARG A 55 -8.63 0.60 6.37
C ARG A 55 -8.08 -0.09 5.12
N ILE A 56 -7.30 -1.13 5.35
CA ILE A 56 -6.63 -1.90 4.31
C ILE A 56 -7.37 -3.23 4.19
N GLU A 57 -8.00 -3.45 3.05
CA GLU A 57 -8.55 -4.76 2.73
C GLU A 57 -7.45 -5.64 2.13
N VAL A 58 -7.13 -6.73 2.81
CA VAL A 58 -6.17 -7.72 2.36
C VAL A 58 -6.90 -9.02 2.02
N PRO A 59 -6.43 -9.80 1.03
CA PRO A 59 -6.99 -11.12 0.77
C PRO A 59 -6.97 -11.97 2.05
N GLY A 60 -8.00 -12.80 2.25
CA GLY A 60 -8.03 -13.74 3.38
C GLY A 60 -6.99 -14.85 3.26
N LYS A 61 -6.77 -15.58 4.36
CA LYS A 61 -5.87 -16.74 4.39
C LYS A 61 -6.66 -18.00 4.01
N ASN A 62 -6.11 -18.83 3.12
CA ASN A 62 -6.63 -20.16 2.80
C ASN A 62 -8.13 -20.21 2.45
N GLY A 63 -8.60 -19.31 1.58
CA GLY A 63 -10.00 -19.28 1.14
C GLY A 63 -10.97 -18.61 2.12
N SER A 64 -10.49 -18.04 3.23
CA SER A 64 -11.28 -17.09 4.00
C SER A 64 -11.56 -15.84 3.16
N GLY A 65 -12.69 -15.18 3.42
CA GLY A 65 -13.02 -13.91 2.77
C GLY A 65 -11.99 -12.79 3.06
N PRO A 66 -12.09 -11.64 2.37
CA PRO A 66 -11.22 -10.50 2.61
C PRO A 66 -11.18 -10.10 4.09
N GLU A 67 -10.00 -9.77 4.55
CA GLU A 67 -9.73 -9.32 5.91
C GLU A 67 -9.49 -7.81 5.91
N GLN A 68 -10.09 -7.11 6.87
CA GLN A 68 -9.84 -5.68 7.05
C GLN A 68 -8.81 -5.45 8.15
N VAL A 69 -7.75 -4.72 7.81
CA VAL A 69 -6.74 -4.22 8.74
C VAL A 69 -6.98 -2.74 8.95
N THR A 70 -7.21 -2.33 10.19
CA THR A 70 -7.32 -0.91 10.55
C THR A 70 -6.08 -0.47 11.29
N CYS A 71 -5.52 0.67 10.93
CA CYS A 71 -4.41 1.31 11.64
C CYS A 71 -4.42 2.83 11.40
N THR A 72 -3.75 3.56 12.27
CA THR A 72 -3.40 4.97 12.13
C THR A 72 -2.02 5.11 11.49
N GLY A 73 -1.90 6.09 10.60
CA GLY A 73 -0.63 6.50 10.04
C GLY A 73 -0.45 8.01 10.09
N VAL A 74 0.81 8.46 10.09
CA VAL A 74 1.17 9.87 9.94
C VAL A 74 1.65 10.14 8.53
N VAL A 75 1.20 11.24 7.94
CA VAL A 75 1.72 11.74 6.66
C VAL A 75 3.15 12.22 6.87
N VAL A 76 4.13 11.49 6.34
CA VAL A 76 5.54 11.90 6.43
C VAL A 76 5.93 12.80 5.27
N HIS A 77 5.24 12.67 4.13
CA HIS A 77 5.51 13.49 2.96
C HIS A 77 4.33 13.49 1.98
N SER A 78 4.11 14.62 1.31
CA SER A 78 3.12 14.75 0.22
C SER A 78 3.68 15.68 -0.85
N ARG A 79 3.91 15.17 -2.07
CA ARG A 79 4.44 15.96 -3.19
C ARG A 79 3.69 15.71 -4.48
N LEU A 80 3.47 16.77 -5.25
CA LEU A 80 2.92 16.68 -6.59
C LEU A 80 3.94 16.00 -7.52
N ASP A 81 3.51 14.88 -8.12
CA ASP A 81 4.20 14.20 -9.19
C ASP A 81 3.79 14.86 -10.52
N LYS A 82 4.78 15.45 -11.20
CA LYS A 82 4.54 16.26 -12.41
C LYS A 82 4.11 15.42 -13.61
N GLU A 83 4.49 14.14 -13.66
CA GLU A 83 4.16 13.28 -14.79
C GLU A 83 2.71 12.82 -14.70
N THR A 84 2.27 12.45 -13.50
CA THR A 84 0.93 11.92 -13.28
C THR A 84 -0.09 13.00 -12.90
N GLN A 85 0.35 14.20 -12.54
CA GLN A 85 -0.48 15.29 -11.98
C GLN A 85 -1.25 14.84 -10.71
N LEU A 86 -0.66 13.92 -9.95
CA LEU A 86 -1.21 13.39 -8.70
C LEU A 86 -0.22 13.66 -7.55
N TYR A 87 -0.74 13.74 -6.34
CA TYR A 87 0.10 13.81 -5.14
C TYR A 87 0.58 12.42 -4.77
N ARG A 88 1.89 12.22 -4.77
CA ARG A 88 2.53 11.06 -4.17
C ARG A 88 2.65 11.31 -2.68
N VAL A 89 2.01 10.44 -1.91
CA VAL A 89 1.91 10.54 -0.45
C VAL A 89 2.65 9.38 0.18
N TRP A 90 3.43 9.67 1.22
CA TRP A 90 4.09 8.68 2.06
C TRP A 90 3.52 8.75 3.45
N ILE A 91 3.16 7.59 3.99
CA ILE A 91 2.60 7.42 5.32
C ILE A 91 3.48 6.47 6.10
N LYS A 92 3.75 6.80 7.36
CA LYS A 92 4.33 5.87 8.33
C LYS A 92 3.22 5.36 9.25
N PHE A 93 3.08 4.03 9.37
CA PHE A 93 2.13 3.44 10.32
C PHE A 93 2.61 3.65 11.75
N ILE A 94 1.67 3.94 12.66
CA ILE A 94 1.95 4.24 14.07
C ILE A 94 1.60 3.03 14.96
N ASP A 95 0.44 2.45 14.71
CA ASP A 95 -0.22 1.47 15.60
C ASP A 95 -0.63 0.19 14.86
N LEU A 96 0.05 -0.14 13.76
CA LEU A 96 -0.22 -1.37 13.01
C LEU A 96 0.03 -2.60 13.92
N PRO A 97 -1.02 -3.40 14.24
CA PRO A 97 -0.89 -4.52 15.15
C PRO A 97 0.13 -5.55 14.63
N GLU A 98 0.95 -6.11 15.51
CA GLU A 98 1.99 -7.08 15.14
C GLU A 98 1.43 -8.26 14.36
N SER A 99 0.28 -8.79 14.77
CA SER A 99 -0.41 -9.88 14.09
C SER A 99 -0.81 -9.57 12.63
N LYS A 100 -0.88 -8.28 12.26
CA LYS A 100 -1.20 -7.82 10.90
C LYS A 100 0.04 -7.42 10.10
N ARG A 101 1.17 -7.15 10.76
CA ARG A 101 2.44 -6.77 10.09
C ARG A 101 2.91 -7.86 9.14
N ASP A 102 2.97 -9.09 9.62
CA ASP A 102 3.37 -10.24 8.81
C ASP A 102 2.41 -10.46 7.64
N ARG A 103 1.11 -10.19 7.86
CA ARG A 103 0.11 -10.32 6.81
C ARG A 103 0.32 -9.30 5.69
N ILE A 104 0.50 -8.04 6.04
CA ILE A 104 0.80 -6.97 5.09
C ILE A 104 2.10 -7.28 4.36
N HIS A 105 3.14 -7.73 5.07
CA HIS A 105 4.40 -8.12 4.47
C HIS A 105 4.23 -9.21 3.41
N CYS A 106 3.56 -10.31 3.77
CA CYS A 106 3.31 -11.44 2.87
C CYS A 106 2.53 -11.00 1.63
N VAL A 107 1.43 -10.26 1.80
CA VAL A 107 0.60 -9.81 0.67
C VAL A 107 1.37 -8.85 -0.25
N ALA A 108 2.13 -7.92 0.34
CA ALA A 108 2.97 -6.99 -0.41
C ALA A 108 4.06 -7.71 -1.21
N LYS A 109 4.73 -8.69 -0.58
CA LYS A 109 5.74 -9.54 -1.23
C LYS A 109 5.13 -10.38 -2.34
N GLU A 110 3.94 -10.94 -2.12
CA GLU A 110 3.26 -11.75 -3.12
C GLU A 110 2.84 -10.96 -4.36
N SER A 111 2.47 -9.69 -4.14
CA SER A 111 1.97 -8.77 -5.17
C SER A 111 3.06 -7.85 -5.76
N SER A 112 4.33 -8.04 -5.38
CA SER A 112 5.47 -7.19 -5.77
C SER A 112 5.27 -5.70 -5.47
N PHE A 113 4.60 -5.40 -4.35
CA PHE A 113 4.40 -4.04 -3.82
C PHE A 113 5.30 -3.74 -2.63
N LEU A 114 6.15 -4.69 -2.23
CA LEU A 114 7.07 -4.48 -1.12
C LEU A 114 8.06 -3.36 -1.46
N CYS A 115 8.41 -2.53 -0.47
CA CYS A 115 9.40 -1.48 -0.72
C CYS A 115 10.80 -2.09 -0.89
N PRO A 116 11.69 -1.45 -1.69
CA PRO A 116 13.04 -1.98 -1.94
C PRO A 116 13.85 -2.26 -0.67
N TYR A 117 13.59 -1.50 0.40
CA TYR A 117 14.23 -1.75 1.69
C TYR A 117 13.80 -3.11 2.27
N CYS A 118 12.50 -3.38 2.34
CA CYS A 118 11.97 -4.62 2.89
C CYS A 118 12.16 -5.83 1.95
N GLU A 119 12.46 -5.63 0.66
CA GLU A 119 12.82 -6.75 -0.24
C GLU A 119 14.16 -7.41 0.13
N ASN A 120 15.04 -6.67 0.82
CA ASN A 120 16.40 -7.10 1.14
C ASN A 120 16.53 -7.74 2.54
N PHE A 121 15.46 -7.84 3.32
CA PHE A 121 15.41 -8.41 4.67
C PHE A 121 14.25 -9.40 4.81
#